data_AF-A0A2V8DE90-F1
#
_entry.id   AF-A0A2V8DE90-F1
#
_cell.length_a   1.000
_cell.length_b   1.000
_cell.length_c   1.000
_cell.angle_alpha   90.00
_cell.angle_beta   90.00
_cell.angle_gamma   90.00
#
_symmetry.space_group_name_H-M   'P 1'
#
loop_
_entity.id
_entity.type
_entity.pdbx_description
1 polymer ?
#
loop_
_entity_poly.entity_id
_entity_poly.type
_entity_poly.pdbx_seq_one_letter_code
_entity_poly.pdbx_strand_id
1 'polypeptide(L)' 'MHRARQEYEGLAASIAGLRVENARLREQARRLREDPAAIEEVARRELGLIKPGETVFIIRDVPPAKP' A
#
# COMPACT_ATOMS: atom_id res chain seq x y z
N MET A 1 35.62 -18.84 9.23
CA MET A 1 34.37 -19.42 9.78
C MET A 1 33.40 -18.37 10.32
N HIS A 2 33.81 -17.42 11.16
CA HIS A 2 32.87 -16.44 11.76
C HIS A 2 32.19 -15.50 10.74
N ARG A 3 32.94 -15.04 9.73
CA ARG A 3 32.43 -14.17 8.66
C ARG A 3 31.34 -14.82 7.81
N ALA A 4 31.56 -16.07 7.39
CA ALA A 4 30.57 -16.83 6.61
C ALA A 4 29.26 -17.07 7.39
N ARG A 5 29.36 -17.25 8.72
CA ARG A 5 28.17 -17.38 9.58
C ARG A 5 27.39 -16.07 9.68
N GLN A 6 28.08 -14.94 9.85
CA GLN A 6 27.44 -13.62 9.90
C GLN A 6 26.76 -13.25 8.56
N GLU A 7 27.41 -13.55 7.43
CA GLU A 7 26.83 -13.36 6.10
C GLU A 7 25.59 -14.25 5.90
N TYR A 8 25.64 -15.51 6.33
CA TYR A 8 24.49 -16.41 6.29
C TYR A 8 23.32 -15.88 7.14
N GLU A 9 23.57 -15.44 8.37
CA GLU A 9 22.54 -14.89 9.25
C GLU A 9 21.90 -13.62 8.68
N GLY A 10 22.70 -12.73 8.07
CA GLY A 10 22.20 -11.53 7.39
C GLY A 10 21.34 -11.84 6.15
N LEU A 11 21.76 -12.82 5.34
CA LEU A 11 20.97 -13.29 4.20
C LEU A 11 19.68 -13.97 4.63
N ALA A 12 19.72 -14.79 5.68
CA ALA A 12 18.53 -15.43 6.24
C ALA A 12 17.51 -14.41 6.75
N ALA A 13 17.96 -13.37 7.46
CA ALA A 13 17.11 -12.28 7.91
C ALA A 13 16.49 -11.51 6.74
N SER A 14 17.27 -11.24 5.69
CA SER A 14 16.79 -10.57 4.48
C SER A 14 15.73 -11.39 3.76
N ILE A 15 15.94 -12.70 3.62
CA ILE A 15 14.96 -13.63 3.03
C ILE A 15 13.66 -13.65 3.86
N ALA A 16 13.78 -13.67 5.19
CA ALA A 16 12.60 -13.64 6.07
C ALA A 16 11.80 -12.34 5.86
N GLY A 17 12.46 -11.18 5.83
CA GLY A 17 11.81 -9.89 5.56
C GLY A 17 11.13 -9.84 4.19
N LEU A 18 11.82 -10.30 3.14
CA LEU A 18 11.27 -10.35 1.77
C LEU A 18 10.05 -11.28 1.68
N ARG A 19 10.02 -12.39 2.41
CA ARG A 19 8.85 -13.29 2.45
C ARG A 19 7.64 -12.64 3.09
N VAL A 20 7.83 -11.88 4.17
CA VAL A 20 6.75 -11.13 4.83
C VAL A 20 6.18 -10.07 3.89
N GLU A 21 7.04 -9.27 3.24
CA GLU A 21 6.55 -8.25 2.31
C GLU A 21 5.86 -8.87 1.10
N ASN A 22 6.38 -9.98 0.57
CA ASN A 22 5.75 -10.68 -0.53
C ASN A 22 4.34 -11.19 -0.15
N ALA A 23 4.16 -11.72 1.06
CA ALA A 23 2.85 -12.13 1.56
C ALA A 23 1.89 -10.92 1.67
N ARG A 24 2.37 -9.79 2.21
CA ARG A 24 1.60 -8.54 2.31
C ARG A 24 1.15 -8.02 0.95
N LEU A 25 2.03 -8.04 -0.05
CA LEU A 25 1.75 -7.60 -1.41
C LEU A 25 0.76 -8.54 -2.12
N ARG A 26 0.89 -9.85 -1.92
CA ARG A 26 -0.06 -10.83 -2.47
C ARG A 26 -1.47 -10.63 -1.93
N GLU A 27 -1.61 -10.37 -0.63
CA GLU A 27 -2.92 -10.11 -0.03
C GLU A 27 -3.53 -8.81 -0.56
N GLN A 28 -2.74 -7.74 -0.69
CA GLN A 28 -3.20 -6.51 -1.33
C GLN A 28 -3.67 -6.76 -2.77
N ALA A 29 -2.88 -7.48 -3.57
CA ALA A 29 -3.24 -7.82 -4.94
C ALA A 29 -4.47 -8.74 -5.03
N ARG A 30 -4.72 -9.58 -4.02
CA ARG A 30 -5.94 -10.39 -3.92
C ARG A 30 -7.15 -9.49 -3.64
N ARG A 31 -7.08 -8.64 -2.61
CA ARG A 31 -8.15 -7.69 -2.28
C ARG A 31 -8.48 -6.78 -3.46
N LEU A 32 -7.48 -6.22 -4.12
CA LEU A 32 -7.69 -5.39 -5.31
C LEU A 32 -8.29 -6.14 -6.51
N ARG A 33 -8.29 -7.48 -6.55
CA ARG A 33 -8.92 -8.27 -7.63
C ARG A 33 -10.29 -8.79 -7.25
N GLU A 34 -10.46 -9.20 -6.00
CA GLU A 34 -11.62 -9.94 -5.52
C GLU A 34 -12.61 -9.06 -4.75
N ASP A 35 -12.20 -7.87 -4.33
CA ASP A 35 -13.03 -6.91 -3.59
C ASP A 35 -13.28 -5.67 -4.45
N PRO A 36 -14.43 -5.60 -5.15
CA PRO A 36 -14.82 -4.43 -5.93
C PRO A 36 -14.85 -3.13 -5.10
N ALA A 37 -15.12 -3.21 -3.79
CA ALA A 37 -15.11 -2.02 -2.94
C ALA A 37 -13.69 -1.48 -2.73
N ALA A 38 -12.67 -2.33 -2.68
CA ALA A 38 -11.28 -1.92 -2.60
C ALA A 38 -10.82 -1.20 -3.88
N ILE A 39 -11.24 -1.68 -5.06
CA ILE A 39 -11.00 -0.99 -6.33
C ILE A 39 -11.71 0.37 -6.34
N GLU A 40 -12.98 0.38 -5.91
CA GLU A 40 -13.79 1.59 -5.89
C GLU A 40 -13.19 2.67 -4.97
N GLU A 41 -12.69 2.30 -3.79
CA GLU A 41 -12.02 3.21 -2.86
C GLU A 41 -10.80 3.88 -3.50
N VAL A 42 -9.94 3.10 -4.18
CA VAL A 42 -8.77 3.64 -4.89
C VAL A 42 -9.19 4.57 -6.03
N ALA A 43 -10.17 4.16 -6.83
CA ALA A 43 -10.63 4.95 -7.96
C ALA A 43 -11.28 6.28 -7.52
N ARG A 44 -12.03 6.28 -6.41
CA ARG A 44 -12.57 7.50 -5.79
C ARG A 44 -11.47 8.45 -5.31
N ARG A 45 -10.43 7.89 -4.68
CA ARG A 45 -9.31 8.69 -4.14
C ARG A 45 -8.44 9.29 -5.24
N GLU A 46 -8.09 8.50 -6.25
CA GLU A 46 -7.09 8.90 -7.26
C GLU A 46 -7.69 9.60 -8.47
N LEU A 47 -8.93 9.24 -8.85
CA LEU A 47 -9.59 9.75 -10.05
C LEU A 47 -10.76 10.69 -9.74
N GLY A 48 -11.10 10.89 -8.46
CA GLY A 48 -12.19 11.78 -8.03
C GLY A 48 -13.58 11.28 -8.45
N LEU A 49 -13.74 9.98 -8.65
CA LEU A 49 -15.03 9.38 -9.01
C LEU A 49 -16.01 9.41 -7.81
N ILE A 50 -17.31 9.53 -8.08
CA ILE A 50 -18.39 9.45 -7.08
C ILE A 50 -19.58 8.64 -7.58
N LYS A 51 -20.36 8.10 -6.63
CA LYS A 51 -21.65 7.44 -6.91
C LYS A 51 -22.80 8.44 -6.99
N PRO A 52 -23.92 8.07 -7.64
CA PRO A 52 -25.15 8.85 -7.57
C PRO A 52 -25.57 9.11 -6.11
N GLY A 53 -25.85 10.36 -5.78
CA GLY A 53 -26.25 10.79 -4.43
C GLY A 53 -25.11 11.34 -3.56
N GLU A 54 -23.86 11.28 -4.01
CA GLU A 54 -22.71 11.86 -3.30
C GLU A 54 -22.36 13.26 -3.83
N THR A 55 -21.68 14.07 -3.00
CA THR A 55 -21.20 15.41 -3.35
C THR A 55 -19.72 15.54 -3.04
N VAL A 56 -18.90 15.86 -4.05
CA VAL A 56 -17.46 16.13 -3.88
C VAL A 56 -17.25 17.59 -3.49
N PHE A 57 -16.45 17.83 -2.45
CA PHE A 57 -15.95 19.16 -2.09
C PHE A 57 -14.47 19.27 -2.47
N ILE A 58 -14.15 20.17 -3.41
CA ILE A 58 -12.76 20.52 -3.76
C ILE A 58 -12.45 21.86 -3.09
N ILE A 59 -11.63 21.85 -2.04
CA ILE A 59 -11.21 23.07 -1.35
C ILE A 59 -9.99 23.64 -2.07
N ARG A 60 -10.15 24.81 -2.70
CA ARG A 60 -9.10 25.47 -3.49
C ARG A 60 -8.27 26.50 -2.71
N ASP A 61 -8.78 26.95 -1.57
CA ASP A 61 -8.17 28.01 -0.75
C ASP A 61 -7.78 27.50 0.63
N VAL A 62 -6.92 26.48 0.68
CA VAL A 62 -6.31 26.03 1.94
C VAL A 62 -4.95 26.72 2.06
N PRO A 63 -4.76 27.63 3.04
CA PRO A 63 -3.41 28.10 3.37
C PRO A 63 -2.54 26.87 3.67
N PRO A 64 -1.30 26.79 3.12
CA PRO A 64 -0.45 25.63 3.35
C PRO A 64 -0.31 25.40 4.85
N ALA A 65 -0.51 24.15 5.28
CA ALA A 65 -0.26 23.76 6.67
C ALA A 65 1.18 24.13 7.01
N LYS A 66 1.33 25.01 8.00
CA LYS A 66 2.63 25.55 8.41
C LYS A 66 3.53 24.39 8.85
N PRO A 67 4.82 24.37 8.44
CA PRO A 67 5.77 23.33 8.82
C PRO A 67 6.01 23.26 10.33
#